data_AF-A0A1H8GED9-F1
#
_entry.id   AF-A0A1H8GED9-F1
#
_cell.length_a   1.000
_cell.length_b   1.000
_cell.length_c   1.000
_cell.angle_alpha   90.00
_cell.angle_beta   90.00
_cell.angle_gamma   90.00
#
_symmetry.space_group_name_H-M   'P 1'
#
loop_
_entity.id
_entity.type
_entity.pdbx_description
1 polymer ?
#
loop_
_entity_poly.entity_id
_entity_poly.type
_entity_poly.pdbx_seq_one_letter_code
_entity_poly.pdbx_strand_id
1 'polypeptide(L)'
;MTQHTAIAWIKGSTDGEREARNLAKLYPKNAKLVGDTSALTEDHFRAYASVIVVGHRSELKSQKIVDSVLNPRAARSKCWIVLACCETAKAEGTKGTLEDRELWDPADKLAHDLKLRVSGTTRDLTFDEVGKGYAFALALGEWLIRSNPSDRPGLWKDIDPGDDVDFITRGLQNL
;
A
#
# COMPACT_ATOMS: atom_id res chain seq x y z
N MET A 1 -2.53 -14.95 20.61
CA MET A 1 -1.69 -14.75 19.42
C MET A 1 -2.01 -13.37 18.90
N THR A 2 -0.99 -12.55 18.69
CA THR A 2 -1.15 -11.14 18.37
C THR A 2 -1.03 -10.98 16.86
N GLN A 3 -2.16 -10.73 16.18
CA GLN A 3 -2.16 -10.41 14.76
C GLN A 3 -1.90 -8.91 14.64
N HIS A 4 -0.73 -8.55 14.10
CA HIS A 4 -0.31 -7.15 14.00
C HIS A 4 -0.56 -6.55 12.61
N THR A 5 -0.82 -7.41 11.63
CA THR A 5 -0.96 -7.01 10.23
C THR A 5 -2.27 -7.51 9.66
N ALA A 6 -3.00 -6.64 8.97
CA ALA A 6 -4.09 -7.03 8.08
C ALA A 6 -3.58 -7.14 6.65
N ILE A 7 -4.06 -8.13 5.91
CA ILE A 7 -3.81 -8.29 4.47
C ILE A 7 -5.16 -8.18 3.76
N ALA A 8 -5.23 -7.31 2.77
CA ALA A 8 -6.35 -7.16 1.87
C ALA A 8 -5.87 -7.12 0.42
N TRP A 9 -6.78 -7.32 -0.52
CA TRP A 9 -6.50 -7.14 -1.96
C TRP A 9 -7.43 -6.10 -2.57
N ILE A 10 -7.01 -5.48 -3.67
CA ILE A 10 -7.85 -4.52 -4.38
C ILE A 10 -9.10 -5.24 -4.91
N LYS A 11 -10.29 -4.69 -4.68
CA LYS A 11 -11.56 -5.31 -5.10
C LYS A 11 -11.53 -5.65 -6.59
N GLY A 12 -11.92 -6.87 -6.95
CA GLY A 12 -11.90 -7.34 -8.34
C GLY A 12 -10.51 -7.76 -8.87
N SER A 13 -9.45 -7.64 -8.08
CA SER A 13 -8.11 -8.12 -8.44
C SER A 13 -7.98 -9.62 -8.22
N THR A 14 -8.10 -10.42 -9.28
CA THR A 14 -7.94 -11.89 -9.19
C THR A 14 -6.51 -12.29 -8.80
N ASP A 15 -5.51 -11.66 -9.40
CA ASP A 15 -4.10 -11.88 -9.03
C ASP A 15 -3.82 -11.36 -7.62
N GLY A 16 -4.33 -10.17 -7.28
CA GLY A 16 -4.19 -9.60 -5.94
C GLY A 16 -4.77 -10.52 -4.86
N GLU A 17 -5.96 -11.08 -5.10
CA GLU A 17 -6.57 -12.06 -4.21
C GLU A 17 -5.69 -13.31 -4.03
N ARG A 18 -5.22 -13.87 -5.15
CA ARG A 18 -4.37 -15.07 -5.13
C ARG A 18 -3.12 -14.84 -4.29
N GLU A 19 -2.40 -13.75 -4.54
CA GLU A 19 -1.14 -13.48 -3.84
C GLU A 19 -1.35 -13.01 -2.39
N ALA A 20 -2.41 -12.26 -2.08
CA ALA A 20 -2.78 -11.94 -0.70
C ALA A 20 -3.07 -13.20 0.12
N ARG A 21 -3.80 -14.16 -0.45
CA ARG A 21 -4.09 -15.46 0.19
C ARG A 21 -2.81 -16.28 0.39
N ASN A 22 -1.90 -16.29 -0.60
CA ASN A 22 -0.62 -16.97 -0.48
C ASN A 22 0.23 -16.36 0.65
N LEU A 23 0.35 -15.04 0.69
CA LEU A 23 1.08 -14.33 1.75
C LEU A 23 0.48 -14.61 3.14
N ALA A 24 -0.85 -14.57 3.28
CA ALA A 24 -1.51 -14.86 4.56
C ALA A 24 -1.27 -16.31 5.03
N LYS A 25 -1.17 -17.28 4.11
CA LYS A 25 -0.85 -18.68 4.44
C LYS A 25 0.58 -18.86 4.94
N LEU A 26 1.52 -18.03 4.49
CA LEU A 26 2.91 -18.05 4.98
C LEU A 26 3.02 -17.52 6.41
N TYR A 27 2.15 -16.57 6.79
CA TYR A 27 2.21 -15.87 8.08
C TYR A 27 0.90 -15.98 8.90
N PRO A 28 0.36 -17.19 9.15
CA PRO A 28 -0.99 -17.37 9.69
C PRO A 28 -1.15 -16.89 11.14
N LYS A 29 -0.04 -16.74 11.88
CA LYS A 29 -0.01 -16.26 13.26
C LYS A 29 0.18 -14.74 13.37
N ASN A 30 0.74 -14.12 12.34
CA ASN A 30 1.21 -12.73 12.35
C ASN A 30 0.28 -11.81 11.55
N ALA A 31 -0.40 -12.36 10.55
CA ALA A 31 -1.28 -11.63 9.66
C ALA A 31 -2.71 -12.19 9.65
N LYS A 32 -3.68 -11.30 9.44
CA LYS A 32 -5.08 -11.64 9.22
C LYS A 32 -5.48 -11.25 7.79
N LEU A 33 -5.98 -12.22 7.02
CA LEU A 33 -6.64 -11.92 5.76
C LEU A 33 -8.03 -11.32 6.04
N VAL A 34 -8.25 -10.08 5.59
CA VAL A 34 -9.52 -9.34 5.81
C VAL A 34 -10.51 -9.55 4.67
N GLY A 35 -10.02 -9.63 3.44
CA GLY A 35 -10.87 -9.65 2.25
C GLY A 35 -10.36 -8.70 1.18
N ASP A 36 -11.25 -8.23 0.33
CA ASP A 36 -10.93 -7.11 -0.55
C ASP A 36 -10.93 -5.75 0.18
N THR A 37 -10.51 -4.70 -0.52
CA THR A 37 -10.44 -3.32 0.00
C THR A 37 -11.78 -2.73 0.43
N SER A 38 -12.92 -3.31 0.05
CA SER A 38 -14.24 -2.89 0.52
C SER A 38 -14.63 -3.48 1.89
N ALA A 39 -13.91 -4.52 2.33
CA ALA A 39 -14.03 -5.06 3.69
C ALA A 39 -13.18 -4.31 4.72
N LEU A 40 -12.24 -3.46 4.27
CA LEU A 40 -11.47 -2.61 5.16
C LEU A 40 -12.37 -1.56 5.80
N THR A 41 -12.23 -1.40 7.11
CA THR A 41 -12.99 -0.45 7.92
C THR A 41 -12.04 0.29 8.86
N GLU A 42 -12.51 1.36 9.48
CA GLU A 42 -11.74 2.12 10.49
C GLU A 42 -11.20 1.22 11.61
N ASP A 43 -11.96 0.22 12.05
CA ASP A 43 -11.54 -0.70 13.10
C ASP A 43 -10.28 -1.49 12.73
N HIS A 44 -10.11 -1.83 11.45
CA HIS A 44 -8.89 -2.48 10.98
C HIS A 44 -7.68 -1.56 11.14
N PHE A 45 -7.78 -0.29 10.76
CA PHE A 45 -6.68 0.66 10.91
C PHE A 45 -6.37 0.99 12.39
N ARG A 46 -7.32 0.82 13.30
CA ARG A 46 -7.07 0.97 14.75
C ARG A 46 -6.52 -0.30 15.39
N ALA A 47 -6.95 -1.46 14.94
CA ALA A 47 -6.59 -2.75 15.52
C ALA A 47 -5.23 -3.27 15.04
N TYR A 48 -4.85 -2.97 13.79
CA TYR A 48 -3.62 -3.45 13.19
C TYR A 48 -2.59 -2.34 13.12
N ALA A 49 -1.34 -2.71 13.35
CA ALA A 49 -0.22 -1.80 13.18
C ALA A 49 0.11 -1.55 11.71
N SER A 50 -0.16 -2.54 10.85
CA SER A 50 -0.01 -2.40 9.41
C SER A 50 -1.15 -3.03 8.63
N VAL A 51 -1.44 -2.44 7.46
CA VAL A 51 -2.39 -2.97 6.48
C VAL A 51 -1.65 -3.10 5.15
N ILE A 52 -1.51 -4.33 4.67
CA ILE A 52 -0.93 -4.64 3.36
C ILE A 52 -2.08 -4.74 2.36
N VAL A 53 -2.02 -3.94 1.29
CA VAL A 53 -2.98 -3.97 0.18
C VAL A 53 -2.28 -4.52 -1.05
N VAL A 54 -2.78 -5.63 -1.58
CA VAL A 54 -2.19 -6.34 -2.73
C VAL A 54 -3.03 -6.14 -3.98
N GLY A 55 -2.39 -5.86 -5.13
CA GLY A 55 -3.08 -5.76 -6.41
C GLY A 55 -2.24 -5.06 -7.46
N HIS A 56 -2.89 -4.55 -8.51
CA HIS A 56 -2.23 -3.84 -9.60
C HIS A 56 -2.38 -2.32 -9.45
N ARG A 57 -1.41 -1.58 -9.98
CA ARG A 57 -1.43 -0.10 -9.99
C ARG A 57 -2.68 0.45 -10.71
N SER A 58 -3.04 -0.14 -11.85
CA SER A 58 -4.22 0.26 -12.63
C SER A 58 -5.53 0.08 -11.85
N GLU A 59 -5.60 -0.95 -11.01
CA GLU A 59 -6.75 -1.21 -10.13
C GLU A 59 -6.80 -0.21 -8.98
N LEU A 60 -5.63 0.15 -8.43
CA LEU A 60 -5.50 1.17 -7.39
C LEU A 60 -5.97 2.55 -7.88
N LYS A 61 -5.67 2.91 -9.14
CA LYS A 61 -6.09 4.20 -9.74
C LYS A 61 -7.57 4.25 -10.08
N SER A 62 -8.12 3.15 -10.59
CA SER A 62 -9.53 3.06 -10.99
C SER A 62 -10.47 2.98 -9.79
N GLN A 63 -9.95 2.56 -8.64
CA GLN A 63 -10.71 2.55 -7.40
C GLN A 63 -10.36 3.74 -6.54
N LYS A 64 -11.40 4.41 -6.04
CA LYS A 64 -11.25 5.24 -4.86
C LYS A 64 -11.09 4.35 -3.64
N ILE A 65 -9.95 3.68 -3.51
CA ILE A 65 -9.52 3.05 -2.24
C ILE A 65 -9.56 4.08 -1.11
N VAL A 66 -9.33 5.33 -1.49
CA VAL A 66 -9.56 6.54 -0.73
C VAL A 66 -10.99 6.63 -0.16
N ASP A 67 -12.06 6.37 -0.92
CA ASP A 67 -13.45 6.50 -0.44
C ASP A 67 -13.86 5.43 0.58
N SER A 68 -13.27 4.23 0.55
CA SER A 68 -13.55 3.20 1.57
C SER A 68 -12.74 3.40 2.86
N VAL A 69 -11.66 4.19 2.81
CA VAL A 69 -10.72 4.38 3.92
C VAL A 69 -10.81 5.78 4.56
N LEU A 70 -11.27 6.81 3.82
CA LEU A 70 -11.44 8.20 4.28
C LEU A 70 -12.66 8.40 5.19
N ASN A 71 -12.73 7.66 6.29
CA ASN A 71 -13.38 8.22 7.47
C ASN A 71 -12.31 9.05 8.21
N PRO A 72 -12.50 10.37 8.44
CA PRO A 72 -11.51 11.27 9.06
C PRO A 72 -10.98 10.82 10.44
N ARG A 73 -11.52 9.76 11.04
CA ARG A 73 -11.01 9.15 12.27
C ARG A 73 -9.85 8.18 12.05
N ALA A 74 -9.68 7.62 10.85
CA ALA A 74 -8.51 6.79 10.50
C ALA A 74 -7.19 7.59 10.56
N ALA A 75 -7.25 8.90 10.32
CA ALA A 75 -6.13 9.84 10.41
C ALA A 75 -5.51 9.97 11.82
N ARG A 76 -6.13 9.40 12.86
CA ARG A 76 -5.56 9.32 14.22
C ARG A 76 -4.94 7.97 14.54
N SER A 77 -5.00 7.01 13.62
CA SER A 77 -4.37 5.71 13.81
C SER A 77 -2.86 5.83 13.60
N LYS A 78 -2.08 4.96 14.27
CA LYS A 78 -0.64 4.78 13.98
C LYS A 78 -0.43 3.71 12.91
N CYS A 79 -1.45 3.43 12.11
CA CYS A 79 -1.42 2.36 11.13
C CYS A 79 -0.50 2.73 9.97
N TRP A 80 0.31 1.76 9.56
CA TRP A 80 1.16 1.87 8.39
C TRP A 80 0.55 1.09 7.22
N ILE A 81 0.24 1.79 6.13
CA ILE A 81 -0.26 1.16 4.90
C ILE A 81 0.90 0.73 4.02
N VAL A 82 0.85 -0.50 3.50
CA VAL A 82 1.82 -1.03 2.54
C VAL A 82 1.09 -1.36 1.24
N LEU A 83 1.38 -0.62 0.18
CA LEU A 83 0.84 -0.86 -1.16
C LEU A 83 1.74 -1.85 -1.91
N ALA A 84 1.40 -3.14 -1.80
CA ALA A 84 2.02 -4.22 -2.55
C ALA A 84 1.42 -4.28 -3.98
N CYS A 85 1.72 -3.23 -4.75
CA CYS A 85 1.33 -3.06 -6.15
C CYS A 85 2.51 -2.49 -6.93
N CYS A 86 2.56 -2.59 -8.26
CA CYS A 86 3.70 -2.09 -9.06
C CYS A 86 3.83 -0.56 -9.06
N GLU A 87 5.07 -0.08 -8.95
CA GLU A 87 5.50 1.32 -9.07
C GLU A 87 4.71 2.38 -8.29
N THR A 88 4.02 2.04 -7.20
CA THR A 88 3.09 2.96 -6.50
C THR A 88 3.74 4.19 -5.86
N ALA A 89 5.07 4.20 -5.71
CA ALA A 89 5.86 5.33 -5.23
C ALA A 89 6.55 6.14 -6.36
N LYS A 90 6.05 5.99 -7.59
CA LYS A 90 6.43 6.77 -8.77
C LYS A 90 5.16 7.30 -9.45
N ALA A 91 5.23 8.51 -9.98
CA ALA A 91 4.23 9.04 -10.90
C ALA A 91 4.54 8.52 -12.31
N GLU A 92 3.55 8.02 -13.03
CA GLU A 92 3.70 7.69 -14.46
C GLU A 92 3.44 8.95 -15.29
N GLY A 93 4.27 9.15 -16.33
CA GLY A 93 3.95 10.06 -17.43
C GLY A 93 4.23 11.54 -17.14
N THR A 94 5.43 11.99 -17.51
CA THR A 94 5.69 13.41 -17.85
C THR A 94 5.40 13.72 -19.33
N LYS A 95 4.89 12.74 -20.09
CA LYS A 95 4.63 12.85 -21.54
C LYS A 95 3.14 12.61 -21.81
N GLY A 96 2.45 13.61 -22.37
CA GLY A 96 1.01 13.59 -22.62
C GLY A 96 0.38 14.98 -22.42
N THR A 97 -0.94 15.07 -22.57
CA THR A 97 -1.70 16.29 -22.22
C THR A 97 -1.79 16.42 -20.69
N LEU A 98 -2.17 17.61 -20.18
CA LEU A 98 -2.29 17.86 -18.74
C LEU A 98 -3.24 16.87 -18.04
N GLU A 99 -4.24 16.37 -18.77
CA GLU A 99 -5.22 15.40 -18.29
C GLU A 99 -4.64 13.99 -18.15
N ASP A 100 -3.55 13.68 -18.87
CA ASP A 100 -2.88 12.37 -18.86
C ASP A 100 -1.75 12.29 -17.82
N ARG A 101 -1.36 13.43 -17.23
CA ARG A 101 -0.23 13.50 -16.29
C ARG A 101 -0.65 13.11 -14.89
N GLU A 102 0.13 12.23 -14.28
CA GLU A 102 0.02 11.99 -12.85
C GLU A 102 0.76 13.07 -12.08
N LEU A 103 -0.02 13.97 -11.49
CA LEU A 103 0.51 15.02 -10.62
C LEU A 103 1.17 14.46 -9.36
N TRP A 104 0.68 13.32 -8.86
CA TRP A 104 1.20 12.66 -7.67
C TRP A 104 1.32 11.16 -7.90
N ASP A 105 2.33 10.53 -7.29
CA ASP A 105 2.35 9.08 -7.21
C ASP A 105 1.23 8.56 -6.29
N PRO A 106 0.67 7.37 -6.56
CA PRO A 106 -0.46 6.84 -5.80
C PRO A 106 -0.21 6.74 -4.29
N ALA A 107 1.02 6.43 -3.88
CA ALA A 107 1.37 6.31 -2.47
C ALA A 107 1.44 7.68 -1.77
N ASP A 108 1.99 8.71 -2.42
CA ASP A 108 2.01 10.09 -1.90
C ASP A 108 0.61 10.67 -1.74
N LYS A 109 -0.22 10.51 -2.78
CA LYS A 109 -1.63 10.92 -2.71
C LYS A 109 -2.36 10.24 -1.56
N LEU A 110 -2.20 8.92 -1.42
CA LEU A 110 -2.83 8.17 -0.34
C LEU A 110 -2.32 8.58 1.05
N ALA A 111 -1.02 8.83 1.19
CA ALA A 111 -0.43 9.28 2.45
C ALA A 111 -0.98 10.64 2.87
N HIS A 112 -1.09 11.57 1.91
CA HIS A 112 -1.66 12.90 2.14
C HIS A 112 -3.16 12.83 2.49
N ASP A 113 -3.95 12.07 1.71
CA ASP A 113 -5.39 11.94 1.90
C ASP A 113 -5.71 11.32 3.27
N LEU A 114 -5.01 10.24 3.64
CA LEU A 114 -5.27 9.50 4.88
C LEU A 114 -4.56 10.07 6.11
N LYS A 115 -3.58 10.97 5.91
CA LYS A 115 -2.63 11.42 6.95
C LYS A 115 -1.94 10.25 7.67
N LEU A 116 -1.61 9.20 6.91
CA LEU A 116 -0.92 7.99 7.38
C LEU A 116 0.36 7.77 6.60
N ARG A 117 1.33 7.08 7.22
CA ARG A 117 2.51 6.61 6.51
C ARG A 117 2.08 5.55 5.49
N VAL A 118 2.55 5.71 4.25
CA VAL A 118 2.32 4.74 3.16
C VAL A 118 3.66 4.28 2.62
N SER A 119 3.81 2.98 2.45
CA SER A 119 4.86 2.39 1.63
C SER A 119 4.35 2.11 0.24
N GLY A 120 5.04 2.63 -0.77
CA GLY A 120 4.82 2.23 -2.16
C GLY A 120 6.04 1.51 -2.72
N THR A 121 5.86 0.83 -3.84
CA THR A 121 6.95 0.21 -4.58
C THR A 121 7.54 1.19 -5.59
N THR A 122 8.84 1.11 -5.84
CA THR A 122 9.58 1.95 -6.78
C THR A 122 9.85 1.24 -8.11
N ARG A 123 9.40 0.00 -8.26
CA ARG A 123 9.58 -0.84 -9.46
C ARG A 123 8.45 -1.85 -9.52
N ASP A 124 8.45 -2.65 -10.59
CA ASP A 124 7.57 -3.80 -10.69
C ASP A 124 7.77 -4.77 -9.52
N LEU A 125 6.64 -5.19 -8.97
CA LEU A 125 6.53 -6.17 -7.90
C LEU A 125 6.08 -7.48 -8.52
N THR A 126 6.89 -8.52 -8.38
CA THR A 126 6.60 -9.85 -8.93
C THR A 126 5.64 -10.63 -8.02
N PHE A 127 4.96 -11.62 -8.59
CA PHE A 127 4.10 -12.50 -7.81
C PHE A 127 4.87 -13.26 -6.73
N ASP A 128 6.08 -13.72 -7.01
CA ASP A 128 6.92 -14.41 -6.02
C ASP A 128 7.29 -13.48 -4.85
N GLU A 129 7.59 -12.21 -5.12
CA GLU A 129 7.86 -11.21 -4.09
C GLU A 129 6.70 -11.04 -3.11
N VAL A 130 5.45 -11.26 -3.54
CA VAL A 130 4.28 -11.23 -2.67
C VAL A 130 3.91 -12.61 -2.15
N GLY A 131 3.52 -13.51 -3.04
CA GLY A 131 2.95 -14.82 -2.71
C GLY A 131 3.93 -15.78 -2.06
N LYS A 132 5.23 -15.68 -2.35
CA LYS A 132 6.29 -16.41 -1.62
C LYS A 132 6.92 -15.57 -0.49
N GLY A 133 6.48 -14.32 -0.34
CA GLY A 133 6.87 -13.44 0.75
C GLY A 133 8.27 -12.84 0.64
N TYR A 134 8.94 -12.87 -0.52
CA TYR A 134 10.32 -12.35 -0.63
C TYR A 134 10.44 -10.84 -0.42
N ALA A 135 9.34 -10.08 -0.58
CA ALA A 135 9.29 -8.66 -0.26
C ALA A 135 8.80 -8.38 1.18
N PHE A 136 8.76 -9.39 2.05
CA PHE A 136 8.28 -9.27 3.42
C PHE A 136 9.17 -10.05 4.40
N ALA A 137 9.21 -9.60 5.66
CA ALA A 137 9.95 -10.26 6.72
C ALA A 137 9.22 -10.11 8.06
N LEU A 138 9.55 -10.97 9.03
CA LEU A 138 9.10 -10.82 10.41
C LEU A 138 10.13 -10.04 11.23
N ALA A 139 9.80 -8.79 11.59
CA ALA A 139 10.56 -8.06 12.59
C ALA A 139 10.25 -8.63 13.98
N LEU A 140 11.31 -8.89 14.75
CA LEU A 140 11.25 -9.49 16.09
C LEU A 140 10.48 -10.84 16.13
N GLY A 141 10.34 -11.53 14.99
CA GLY A 141 9.58 -12.77 14.87
C GLY A 141 8.05 -12.61 14.92
N GLU A 142 7.52 -11.38 15.10
CA GLU A 142 6.10 -11.14 15.33
C GLU A 142 5.45 -10.22 14.30
N TRP A 143 6.18 -9.23 13.79
CA TRP A 143 5.61 -8.13 13.00
C TRP A 143 5.91 -8.34 11.52
N LEU A 144 4.87 -8.62 10.73
CA LEU A 144 5.03 -8.70 9.28
C LEU A 144 5.25 -7.30 8.71
N ILE A 145 6.46 -7.06 8.25
CA ILE A 145 6.88 -5.79 7.66
C ILE A 145 7.32 -6.01 6.21
N ARG A 146 7.19 -4.96 5.42
CA ARG A 146 7.78 -4.91 4.08
C ARG A 146 9.30 -4.88 4.17
N SER A 147 9.97 -5.69 3.37
CA SER A 147 11.42 -5.84 3.32
C SER A 147 11.89 -5.90 1.88
N ASN A 148 13.09 -5.41 1.59
CA ASN A 148 13.66 -5.56 0.26
C ASN A 148 14.15 -7.00 0.04
N PRO A 149 13.89 -7.61 -1.12
CA PRO A 149 14.56 -8.85 -1.53
C PRO A 149 16.07 -8.65 -1.55
N SER A 150 16.83 -9.69 -1.18
CA SER A 150 18.29 -9.62 -1.08
C SER A 150 19.00 -9.47 -2.44
N ASP A 151 18.39 -9.98 -3.50
CA ASP A 151 18.92 -9.99 -4.87
C ASP A 151 18.51 -8.75 -5.68
N ARG A 152 17.43 -8.07 -5.29
CA ARG A 152 16.91 -6.86 -5.95
C ARG A 152 16.48 -5.79 -4.93
N PRO A 153 17.43 -5.06 -4.34
CA PRO A 153 17.14 -4.04 -3.34
C PRO A 153 16.41 -2.82 -3.92
N GLY A 154 15.93 -1.96 -3.02
CA GLY A 154 15.33 -0.67 -3.39
C GLY A 154 13.87 -0.74 -3.84
N LEU A 155 13.17 -1.84 -3.59
CA LEU A 155 11.76 -2.02 -3.95
C LEU A 155 10.85 -1.01 -3.24
N TRP A 156 11.08 -0.74 -1.96
CA TRP A 156 10.16 0.03 -1.14
C TRP A 156 10.61 1.47 -0.90
N LYS A 157 9.66 2.41 -0.96
CA LYS A 157 9.82 3.80 -0.51
C LYS A 157 8.75 4.10 0.54
N ASP A 158 9.17 4.70 1.66
CA ASP A 158 8.23 5.30 2.61
C ASP A 158 7.89 6.72 2.25
N ILE A 159 6.62 7.03 2.43
CA ILE A 159 6.08 8.36 2.27
C ILE A 159 5.33 8.68 3.56
N ASP A 160 5.85 9.67 4.27
CA ASP A 160 5.18 10.28 5.41
C ASP A 160 4.18 11.33 4.90
N PRO A 161 3.05 11.53 5.60
CA PRO A 161 2.09 12.56 5.23
C PRO A 161 2.75 13.94 5.30
N GLY A 162 2.90 14.58 4.13
CA GLY A 162 3.39 15.96 4.04
C GLY A 162 2.34 16.96 4.50
N ASP A 163 2.77 18.20 4.75
CA ASP A 163 1.83 19.31 4.84
C ASP A 163 1.22 19.64 3.45
N ASP A 164 0.16 20.42 3.46
CA ASP A 164 -0.58 20.72 2.22
C ASP A 164 0.25 21.55 1.24
N VAL A 165 1.22 22.33 1.73
CA VAL A 165 2.10 23.17 0.88
C VAL A 165 3.10 22.30 0.13
N ASP A 166 3.72 21.35 0.81
CA ASP A 166 4.64 20.39 0.20
C ASP A 166 3.93 19.51 -0.83
N PHE A 167 2.72 19.04 -0.51
CA PHE A 167 1.91 18.24 -1.42
C PHE A 167 1.55 18.99 -2.70
N ILE A 168 1.09 20.24 -2.57
CA ILE A 168 0.81 21.11 -3.72
C ILE A 168 2.10 21.37 -4.52
N THR A 169 3.21 21.67 -3.85
CA THR A 169 4.50 21.96 -4.49
C THR A 169 4.99 20.78 -5.32
N ARG A 170 4.89 19.54 -4.80
CA ARG A 170 5.22 18.32 -5.56
C ARG A 170 4.32 18.12 -6.76
N GLY A 171 3.02 18.38 -6.62
CA GLY A 171 2.06 18.32 -7.72
C GLY A 171 2.41 19.29 -8.85
N LEU A 172 2.79 20.52 -8.50
CA LEU A 172 3.21 21.55 -9.46
C LEU A 172 4.53 21.19 -10.18
N GLN A 173 5.45 20.47 -9.54
CA GLN A 173 6.70 20.02 -10.19
C GLN A 173 6.46 18.96 -11.27
N ASN A 174 5.33 18.26 -11.22
CA ASN A 174 4.95 17.23 -12.19
C ASN A 174 4.04 17.76 -13.32
N LEU A 175 3.69 19.06 -13.28
CA LEU A 175 2.95 19.75 -14.35
C LEU A 175 3.78 20.03 -15.61
#